data_AF-A0A9W7YTZ6-F1
#
_entry.id   AF-A0A9W7YTZ6-F1
#
_cell.length_a   1.000
_cell.length_b   1.000
_cell.length_c   1.000
_cell.angle_alpha   90.00
_cell.angle_beta   90.00
_cell.angle_gamma   90.00
#
_symmetry.space_group_name_H-M   'P 1'
#
loop_
_entity.id
_entity.type
_entity.pdbx_description
1 polymer ?
#
loop_
_entity_poly.entity_id
_entity_poly.type
_entity_poly.pdbx_seq_one_letter_code
_entity_poly.pdbx_strand_id
1 'polypeptide(L)'
;MANGVVEQYEKGQLNLDGTLGHLTTKEAGQLQILWRKLLEAFASDASELKDAPAAPADTAQSTAKRSMRAQASPSPAPSGKSSNSGSWFGFGASTKTEDESYRKTVGQVAPTGSSAPEFVAQGRARSIRDVFWAATLCDHPDVLVLRFLRARKWKVDDALKMLLACLRWRLDEEIDWVVWTGESALNYALMQRGIGAMHKTDRLGQPILYIPVRQNDPSAQPQEQMVDYTVYLMEVARIMLHPPAEKVCLLLDTTDMAMANMDWTFFKTFLHYLEHYYPECLGLVLIYNASWVFNSLWKLICPLLDPVVASKVHFAQSTAELQKFIAPENLSIEYGGSNSFKYQYVLPRAGENAKMADVTARNTAMAARLAACDRLEAVTRKWAGIDSATSSSQALADERAAAADDLVVASRAMDMFVRARTLYHRNGVISDDLTIHW
;
A
#
# COMPACT_ATOMS: atom_id res chain seq x y z
N MET A 1 -3.00 26.58 -10.85
CA MET A 1 -3.76 25.37 -10.42
C MET A 1 -3.17 24.72 -9.15
N ALA A 2 -2.36 25.41 -8.34
CA ALA A 2 -1.76 24.87 -7.11
C ALA A 2 -2.67 24.92 -5.86
N ASN A 3 -3.88 25.47 -5.97
CA ASN A 3 -4.72 25.76 -4.80
C ASN A 3 -5.67 24.62 -4.41
N GLY A 4 -5.89 23.61 -5.26
CA GLY A 4 -6.97 22.63 -5.05
C GLY A 4 -6.78 21.70 -3.84
N VAL A 5 -5.54 21.43 -3.43
CA VAL A 5 -5.27 20.61 -2.22
C VAL A 5 -5.45 21.45 -0.96
N VAL A 6 -4.84 22.64 -0.90
CA VAL A 6 -4.95 23.55 0.26
C VAL A 6 -6.40 23.99 0.49
N GLU A 7 -7.13 24.28 -0.57
CA GLU A 7 -8.53 24.71 -0.51
C GLU A 7 -9.43 23.67 0.21
N GLN A 8 -9.11 22.37 0.14
CA GLN A 8 -9.83 21.34 0.90
C GLN A 8 -9.64 21.51 2.41
N TYR A 9 -8.43 21.84 2.86
CA TYR A 9 -8.14 22.08 4.28
C TYR A 9 -8.71 23.41 4.77
N GLU A 10 -8.70 24.44 3.94
CA GLU A 10 -9.34 25.73 4.24
C GLU A 10 -10.87 25.59 4.39
N LYS A 11 -11.50 24.77 3.55
CA LYS A 11 -12.93 24.46 3.62
C LYS A 11 -13.29 23.39 4.67
N GLY A 12 -12.30 22.63 5.16
CA GLY A 12 -12.52 21.50 6.04
C GLY A 12 -13.27 20.33 5.38
N GLN A 13 -13.18 20.18 4.06
CA GLN A 13 -13.93 19.18 3.30
C GLN A 13 -13.06 18.56 2.19
N LEU A 14 -13.05 17.23 2.12
CA LEU A 14 -12.42 16.48 1.02
C LEU A 14 -13.13 16.76 -0.31
N ASN A 15 -12.35 16.86 -1.39
CA ASN A 15 -12.87 16.72 -2.74
C ASN A 15 -13.14 15.24 -3.01
N LEU A 16 -14.42 14.90 -3.17
CA LEU A 16 -14.91 13.55 -3.41
C LEU A 16 -15.28 13.30 -4.88
N ASP A 17 -15.04 14.26 -5.78
CA ASP A 17 -15.38 14.15 -7.19
C ASP A 17 -14.79 12.88 -7.79
N GLY A 18 -15.65 12.07 -8.41
CA GLY A 18 -15.24 10.84 -9.05
C GLY A 18 -14.96 9.68 -8.10
N THR A 19 -15.24 9.82 -6.81
CA THR A 19 -15.18 8.72 -5.81
C THR A 19 -16.52 7.97 -5.74
N LEU A 20 -16.53 6.85 -5.02
CA LEU A 20 -17.74 6.06 -4.83
C LEU A 20 -18.85 6.94 -4.22
N GLY A 21 -20.05 6.89 -4.81
CA GLY A 21 -21.20 7.71 -4.39
C GLY A 21 -21.18 9.17 -4.88
N HIS A 22 -20.11 9.62 -5.54
CA HIS A 22 -19.91 11.02 -5.96
C HIS A 22 -19.57 11.12 -7.47
N LEU A 23 -20.33 10.40 -8.28
CA LEU A 23 -20.16 10.34 -9.74
C LEU A 23 -21.19 11.20 -10.45
N THR A 24 -20.76 11.95 -11.46
CA THR A 24 -21.67 12.50 -12.46
C THR A 24 -22.29 11.37 -13.30
N THR A 25 -23.40 11.65 -14.01
CA THR A 25 -24.01 10.67 -14.92
C THR A 25 -23.04 10.14 -15.97
N LYS A 26 -22.15 11.01 -16.48
CA LYS A 26 -21.13 10.64 -17.47
C LYS A 26 -20.11 9.67 -16.86
N GLU A 27 -19.62 9.98 -15.67
CA GLU A 27 -18.62 9.19 -14.95
C GLU A 27 -19.19 7.82 -14.55
N ALA A 28 -20.45 7.77 -14.11
CA ALA A 28 -21.16 6.51 -13.85
C ALA A 28 -21.23 5.63 -15.12
N GLY A 29 -21.51 6.23 -16.29
CA GLY A 29 -21.46 5.53 -17.57
C GLY A 29 -20.06 5.01 -17.93
N GLN A 30 -19.02 5.78 -17.64
CA GLN A 30 -17.62 5.35 -17.87
C GLN A 30 -17.20 4.22 -16.94
N LEU A 31 -17.63 4.24 -15.67
CA LEU A 31 -17.48 3.12 -14.74
C LEU A 31 -18.14 1.85 -15.27
N GLN A 32 -19.36 1.97 -15.79
CA GLN A 32 -20.08 0.85 -16.39
C GLN A 32 -19.36 0.24 -17.59
N ILE A 33 -18.84 1.08 -18.50
CA ILE A 33 -18.07 0.62 -19.67
C ILE A 33 -16.77 -0.05 -19.23
N LEU A 34 -16.08 0.49 -18.21
CA LEU A 34 -14.86 -0.12 -17.69
C LEU A 34 -15.12 -1.50 -17.08
N TRP A 35 -16.16 -1.64 -16.25
CA TRP A 35 -16.57 -2.93 -15.72
C TRP A 35 -16.93 -3.94 -16.80
N ARG A 36 -17.63 -3.51 -17.86
CA ARG A 36 -17.93 -4.36 -19.01
C ARG A 36 -16.65 -4.96 -19.60
N LYS A 37 -15.71 -4.08 -19.98
CA LYS A 37 -14.44 -4.50 -20.61
C LYS A 37 -13.59 -5.35 -19.66
N LEU A 38 -13.61 -5.05 -18.36
CA LEU A 38 -12.89 -5.82 -17.36
C LEU A 38 -13.46 -7.24 -17.22
N LEU A 39 -14.80 -7.39 -17.18
CA LEU A 39 -15.49 -8.69 -17.11
C LEU A 39 -15.32 -9.53 -18.38
N GLU A 40 -15.13 -8.89 -19.54
CA GLU A 40 -14.75 -9.57 -20.79
C GLU A 40 -13.31 -10.10 -20.71
N ALA A 41 -12.39 -9.34 -20.10
CA ALA A 41 -11.00 -9.74 -19.91
C ALA A 41 -10.79 -10.85 -18.86
N PHE A 42 -11.75 -11.06 -17.95
CA PHE A 42 -11.65 -12.06 -16.86
C PHE A 42 -11.45 -13.50 -17.35
N ALA A 43 -11.86 -13.83 -18.58
CA ALA A 43 -11.67 -15.16 -19.15
C ALA A 43 -10.22 -15.43 -19.65
N SER A 44 -9.40 -14.38 -19.80
CA SER A 44 -8.01 -14.50 -20.26
C SER A 44 -7.06 -14.93 -19.14
N ASP A 45 -5.97 -15.58 -19.56
CA ASP A 45 -4.85 -15.95 -18.69
C ASP A 45 -4.02 -14.70 -18.33
N ALA A 46 -3.58 -14.57 -17.07
CA ALA A 46 -2.83 -13.40 -16.64
C ALA A 46 -1.39 -13.33 -17.20
N SER A 47 -0.88 -14.41 -17.78
CA SER A 47 0.38 -14.41 -18.53
C SER A 47 0.30 -13.56 -19.82
N GLU A 48 -0.90 -13.28 -20.33
CA GLU A 48 -1.14 -12.41 -21.49
C GLU A 48 -1.05 -10.91 -21.14
N LEU A 49 -1.07 -10.57 -19.85
CA LEU A 49 -0.99 -9.19 -19.41
C LEU A 49 0.37 -8.56 -19.77
N LYS A 50 0.33 -7.29 -20.17
CA LYS A 50 1.51 -6.51 -20.52
C LYS A 50 1.93 -5.61 -19.37
N ASP A 51 3.23 -5.46 -19.19
CA ASP A 51 3.79 -4.54 -18.20
C ASP A 51 3.45 -3.07 -18.52
N ALA A 52 3.45 -2.25 -17.48
CA ALA A 52 3.57 -0.81 -17.65
C ALA A 52 4.94 -0.50 -18.30
N PRO A 53 5.10 0.64 -18.99
CA PRO A 53 6.42 1.09 -19.40
C PRO A 53 7.40 1.02 -18.22
N ALA A 54 8.58 0.45 -18.43
CA ALA A 54 9.56 0.32 -17.36
C ALA A 54 9.89 1.69 -16.76
N ALA A 55 10.14 1.72 -15.46
CA ALA A 55 10.81 2.86 -14.85
C ALA A 55 12.15 3.13 -15.57
N PRO A 56 12.69 4.37 -15.56
CA PRO A 56 13.90 4.73 -16.30
C PRO A 56 15.04 3.71 -16.10
N ALA A 57 15.79 3.40 -17.16
CA ALA A 57 16.68 2.22 -17.30
C ALA A 57 17.67 1.95 -16.15
N ASP A 58 17.98 2.93 -15.31
CA ASP A 58 18.81 2.78 -14.10
C ASP A 58 18.11 2.03 -12.94
N THR A 59 16.82 1.70 -13.06
CA THR A 59 16.00 1.09 -12.00
C THR A 59 15.77 -0.43 -12.16
N ALA A 60 16.32 -1.03 -13.22
CA ALA A 60 16.03 -2.42 -13.59
C ALA A 60 16.92 -3.44 -12.85
N GLN A 61 16.53 -3.86 -11.63
CA GLN A 61 17.06 -5.10 -11.03
C GLN A 61 16.03 -6.00 -10.31
N SER A 62 14.78 -5.58 -10.08
CA SER A 62 13.82 -6.36 -9.25
C SER A 62 13.29 -7.65 -9.90
N THR A 63 12.98 -7.64 -11.20
CA THR A 63 12.06 -8.64 -11.78
C THR A 63 12.68 -10.03 -12.04
N ALA A 64 14.00 -10.15 -12.09
CA ALA A 64 14.67 -11.40 -12.49
C ALA A 64 15.00 -12.35 -11.32
N LYS A 65 14.98 -11.91 -10.05
CA LYS A 65 15.48 -12.70 -8.91
C LYS A 65 14.42 -13.16 -7.90
N ARG A 66 13.22 -12.56 -7.87
CA ARG A 66 12.18 -12.90 -6.88
C ARG A 66 11.57 -14.31 -7.04
N SER A 67 11.52 -14.84 -8.27
CA SER A 67 11.02 -16.20 -8.61
C SER A 67 11.68 -17.36 -7.83
N MET A 68 12.87 -17.16 -7.22
CA MET A 68 13.56 -18.21 -6.43
C MET A 68 13.22 -18.21 -4.93
N ARG A 69 12.44 -17.25 -4.41
CA ARG A 69 12.13 -17.20 -2.96
C ARG A 69 11.21 -18.34 -2.50
N ALA A 70 10.47 -18.96 -3.43
CA ALA A 70 9.59 -20.10 -3.18
C ALA A 70 10.33 -21.42 -2.85
N GLN A 71 11.65 -21.51 -3.02
CA GLN A 71 12.42 -22.73 -2.72
C GLN A 71 13.57 -22.53 -1.72
N ALA A 72 13.82 -21.31 -1.26
CA ALA A 72 14.89 -21.03 -0.33
C ALA A 72 14.43 -21.27 1.12
N SER A 73 14.86 -22.40 1.70
CA SER A 73 15.19 -22.42 3.13
C SER A 73 16.10 -21.22 3.45
N PRO A 74 16.05 -20.65 4.68
CA PRO A 74 16.81 -19.44 5.00
C PRO A 74 18.27 -19.62 4.61
N SER A 75 18.75 -18.81 3.65
CA SER A 75 20.12 -18.92 3.15
C SER A 75 21.14 -18.83 4.30
N PRO A 76 22.20 -19.66 4.28
CA PRO A 76 23.26 -19.58 5.27
C PRO A 76 24.05 -18.28 5.08
N ALA A 77 24.56 -17.73 6.19
CA ALA A 77 25.30 -16.48 6.24
C ALA A 77 26.52 -16.49 5.31
N PRO A 78 26.89 -15.34 4.70
CA PRO A 78 28.16 -15.22 4.00
C PRO A 78 29.31 -15.28 5.01
N SER A 79 30.22 -16.24 4.82
CA SER A 79 31.45 -16.35 5.61
C SER A 79 32.46 -15.28 5.17
N GLY A 80 32.29 -14.06 5.68
CA GLY A 80 33.28 -12.98 5.55
C GLY A 80 34.30 -13.06 6.68
N LYS A 81 35.57 -13.32 6.35
CA LYS A 81 36.68 -13.31 7.31
C LYS A 81 36.83 -11.93 7.95
N SER A 82 36.91 -11.94 9.27
CA SER A 82 37.26 -10.81 10.14
C SER A 82 38.62 -10.20 9.74
N SER A 83 38.65 -8.89 9.53
CA SER A 83 39.80 -8.06 9.88
C SER A 83 39.35 -6.99 10.86
N ASN A 84 40.07 -6.90 11.96
CA ASN A 84 39.78 -6.09 13.12
C ASN A 84 40.45 -4.73 12.94
N SER A 85 39.71 -3.62 12.91
CA SER A 85 40.23 -2.34 13.39
C SER A 85 39.08 -1.52 13.98
N GLY A 86 39.23 -1.20 15.26
CA GLY A 86 38.21 -0.49 16.03
C GLY A 86 38.13 1.00 15.66
N SER A 87 36.93 1.55 15.76
CA SER A 87 36.73 2.98 15.95
C SER A 87 35.62 3.22 16.95
N TRP A 88 35.92 4.13 17.86
CA TRP A 88 35.27 4.44 19.13
C TRP A 88 34.47 5.74 18.95
N PHE A 89 33.28 5.68 18.34
CA PHE A 89 32.28 6.76 18.44
C PHE A 89 30.88 6.15 18.49
N GLY A 90 30.17 6.45 19.59
CA GLY A 90 28.89 5.86 19.94
C GLY A 90 27.74 6.37 19.08
N PHE A 91 27.32 5.55 18.13
CA PHE A 91 25.93 5.40 17.74
C PHE A 91 25.56 3.94 18.01
N GLY A 92 24.41 3.69 18.65
CA GLY A 92 24.00 2.39 19.16
C GLY A 92 24.10 1.29 18.11
N ALA A 93 25.09 0.43 18.24
CA ALA A 93 25.20 -0.80 17.49
C ALA A 93 24.08 -1.74 17.98
N SER A 94 23.07 -2.00 17.15
CA SER A 94 22.23 -3.18 17.36
C SER A 94 23.15 -4.40 17.35
N THR A 95 23.11 -5.14 18.45
CA THR A 95 24.01 -6.26 18.67
C THR A 95 23.53 -7.46 17.84
N LYS A 96 24.44 -8.23 17.23
CA LYS A 96 24.15 -9.47 16.47
C LYS A 96 23.11 -10.40 17.14
N THR A 97 23.00 -10.34 18.46
CA THR A 97 22.03 -11.04 19.31
C THR A 97 20.56 -10.67 19.06
N GLU A 98 20.24 -9.43 18.66
CA GLU A 98 18.87 -9.00 18.38
C GLU A 98 18.36 -9.54 17.02
N ASP A 99 19.22 -9.60 16.01
CA ASP A 99 18.91 -10.17 14.68
C ASP A 99 18.75 -11.70 14.74
N GLU A 100 19.54 -12.39 15.57
CA GLU A 100 19.37 -13.84 15.80
C GLU A 100 18.11 -14.14 16.64
N SER A 101 17.81 -13.31 17.64
CA SER A 101 16.56 -13.37 18.41
C SER A 101 15.33 -13.11 17.53
N TYR A 102 15.42 -12.15 16.59
CA TYR A 102 14.39 -11.91 15.58
C TYR A 102 14.25 -13.11 14.65
N ARG A 103 15.31 -13.61 14.01
CA ARG A 103 15.20 -14.79 13.13
C ARG A 103 14.67 -16.03 13.86
N LYS A 104 14.97 -16.17 15.15
CA LYS A 104 14.45 -17.25 15.99
C LYS A 104 12.98 -17.04 16.39
N THR A 105 12.58 -15.81 16.72
CA THR A 105 11.20 -15.45 17.11
C THR A 105 10.29 -15.34 15.88
N VAL A 106 10.72 -14.61 14.85
CA VAL A 106 10.04 -14.44 13.57
C VAL A 106 10.08 -15.68 12.70
N GLY A 107 11.14 -16.49 12.74
CA GLY A 107 11.11 -17.83 12.16
C GLY A 107 10.07 -18.76 12.82
N GLN A 108 9.68 -18.49 14.06
CA GLN A 108 8.59 -19.18 14.76
C GLN A 108 7.20 -18.52 14.58
N VAL A 109 7.13 -17.29 14.06
CA VAL A 109 5.89 -16.48 13.91
C VAL A 109 5.49 -16.24 12.45
N ALA A 110 6.44 -16.41 11.51
CA ALA A 110 6.11 -16.77 10.14
C ALA A 110 5.15 -17.98 10.18
N PRO A 111 4.30 -18.20 9.18
CA PRO A 111 3.54 -19.43 9.05
C PRO A 111 4.47 -20.66 8.84
N THR A 112 5.35 -20.97 9.79
CA THR A 112 6.16 -22.17 9.87
C THR A 112 5.24 -23.31 10.27
N GLY A 113 4.57 -23.87 9.27
CA GLY A 113 3.66 -25.00 9.41
C GLY A 113 2.37 -24.89 8.62
N SER A 114 2.02 -23.71 8.07
CA SER A 114 0.86 -23.60 7.18
C SER A 114 1.29 -23.48 5.73
N SER A 115 0.69 -24.30 4.87
CA SER A 115 0.78 -24.09 3.43
C SER A 115 0.08 -22.78 3.09
N ALA A 116 0.75 -21.94 2.31
CA ALA A 116 0.13 -20.74 1.74
C ALA A 116 -1.19 -21.12 1.03
N PRO A 117 -2.22 -20.24 1.06
CA PRO A 117 -3.43 -20.44 0.30
C PRO A 117 -3.11 -20.70 -1.17
N GLU A 118 -3.98 -21.43 -1.86
CA GLU A 118 -3.73 -21.81 -3.25
C GLU A 118 -3.48 -20.60 -4.16
N PHE A 119 -4.23 -19.50 -4.02
CA PHE A 119 -4.01 -18.27 -4.81
C PHE A 119 -2.64 -17.60 -4.54
N VAL A 120 -2.06 -17.84 -3.36
CA VAL A 120 -0.72 -17.37 -2.99
C VAL A 120 0.34 -18.32 -3.57
N ALA A 121 0.05 -19.64 -3.60
CA ALA A 121 0.97 -20.67 -4.06
C ALA A 121 1.00 -20.89 -5.59
N GLN A 122 -0.11 -20.59 -6.30
CA GLN A 122 -0.24 -20.74 -7.75
C GLN A 122 0.61 -19.74 -8.57
N GLY A 123 1.15 -18.71 -7.92
CA GLY A 123 2.05 -17.74 -8.55
C GLY A 123 1.44 -17.11 -9.80
N ARG A 124 2.09 -17.31 -10.95
CA ARG A 124 1.74 -16.71 -12.26
C ARG A 124 0.67 -17.48 -13.05
N ALA A 125 0.29 -18.68 -12.66
CA ALA A 125 -0.71 -19.51 -13.36
C ALA A 125 -2.13 -19.18 -12.88
N ARG A 126 -2.54 -17.91 -13.03
CA ARG A 126 -3.84 -17.39 -12.58
C ARG A 126 -4.58 -16.72 -13.73
N SER A 127 -5.90 -16.75 -13.69
CA SER A 127 -6.71 -15.93 -14.61
C SER A 127 -6.63 -14.45 -14.22
N ILE A 128 -6.91 -13.53 -15.16
CA ILE A 128 -7.01 -12.09 -14.83
C ILE A 128 -8.05 -11.85 -13.72
N ARG A 129 -9.13 -12.64 -13.73
CA ARG A 129 -10.17 -12.62 -12.69
C ARG A 129 -9.61 -12.87 -11.30
N ASP A 130 -8.81 -13.93 -11.13
CA ASP A 130 -8.28 -14.32 -9.82
C ASP A 130 -7.32 -13.24 -9.28
N VAL A 131 -6.50 -12.66 -10.16
CA VAL A 131 -5.57 -11.58 -9.79
C VAL A 131 -6.30 -10.30 -9.43
N PHE A 132 -7.34 -9.94 -10.18
CA PHE A 132 -8.17 -8.78 -9.87
C PHE A 132 -8.83 -8.92 -8.51
N TRP A 133 -9.47 -10.06 -8.24
CA TRP A 133 -10.11 -10.28 -6.94
C TRP A 133 -9.10 -10.42 -5.81
N ALA A 134 -7.90 -10.95 -6.02
CA ALA A 134 -6.85 -10.89 -5.01
C ALA A 134 -6.44 -9.43 -4.74
N ALA A 135 -6.32 -8.60 -5.79
CA ALA A 135 -5.93 -7.20 -5.68
C ALA A 135 -6.93 -6.32 -4.92
N THR A 136 -8.23 -6.63 -4.92
CA THR A 136 -9.22 -5.88 -4.13
C THR A 136 -8.97 -6.03 -2.63
N LEU A 137 -8.41 -7.16 -2.16
CA LEU A 137 -8.22 -7.46 -0.75
C LEU A 137 -9.53 -7.19 0.04
N CYS A 138 -9.54 -6.15 0.88
CA CYS A 138 -10.69 -5.71 1.68
C CYS A 138 -11.33 -4.40 1.17
N ASP A 139 -10.87 -3.85 0.04
CA ASP A 139 -11.41 -2.63 -0.55
C ASP A 139 -12.74 -2.92 -1.27
N HIS A 140 -13.62 -1.91 -1.29
CA HIS A 140 -14.76 -1.93 -2.19
C HIS A 140 -14.25 -1.96 -3.65
N PRO A 141 -14.72 -2.88 -4.51
CA PRO A 141 -14.13 -3.09 -5.84
C PRO A 141 -14.26 -1.86 -6.76
N ASP A 142 -15.34 -1.08 -6.65
CA ASP A 142 -15.44 0.18 -7.40
C ASP A 142 -14.42 1.22 -6.96
N VAL A 143 -14.03 1.26 -5.67
CA VAL A 143 -13.00 2.21 -5.20
C VAL A 143 -11.68 1.94 -5.93
N LEU A 144 -11.31 0.66 -6.07
CA LEU A 144 -10.12 0.26 -6.83
C LEU A 144 -10.21 0.75 -8.29
N VAL A 145 -11.30 0.41 -8.99
CA VAL A 145 -11.48 0.73 -10.42
C VAL A 145 -11.57 2.24 -10.68
N LEU A 146 -12.25 2.98 -9.79
CA LEU A 146 -12.42 4.44 -9.90
C LEU A 146 -11.09 5.19 -9.77
N ARG A 147 -10.12 4.68 -8.97
CA ARG A 147 -8.77 5.26 -8.91
C ARG A 147 -8.11 5.29 -10.29
N PHE A 148 -8.23 4.22 -11.06
CA PHE A 148 -7.67 4.14 -12.43
C PHE A 148 -8.40 5.06 -13.42
N LEU A 149 -9.73 5.17 -13.30
CA LEU A 149 -10.51 6.11 -14.13
C LEU A 149 -10.09 7.56 -13.87
N ARG A 150 -10.01 7.99 -12.61
CA ARG A 150 -9.55 9.34 -12.24
C ARG A 150 -8.12 9.59 -12.73
N ALA A 151 -7.21 8.65 -12.51
CA ALA A 151 -5.81 8.75 -12.95
C ALA A 151 -5.62 8.81 -14.48
N ARG A 152 -6.61 8.37 -15.25
CA ARG A 152 -6.62 8.45 -16.72
C ARG A 152 -7.67 9.43 -17.25
N LYS A 153 -8.10 10.39 -16.42
CA LYS A 153 -9.01 11.48 -16.80
C LYS A 153 -10.27 10.94 -17.47
N TRP A 154 -10.77 9.82 -16.94
CA TRP A 154 -11.94 9.10 -17.40
C TRP A 154 -11.86 8.51 -18.82
N LYS A 155 -10.66 8.39 -19.40
CA LYS A 155 -10.44 7.64 -20.64
C LYS A 155 -10.45 6.15 -20.33
N VAL A 156 -11.56 5.48 -20.65
CA VAL A 156 -11.84 4.10 -20.23
C VAL A 156 -10.78 3.12 -20.72
N ASP A 157 -10.36 3.17 -21.98
CA ASP A 157 -9.36 2.23 -22.51
C ASP A 157 -7.97 2.44 -21.90
N ASP A 158 -7.59 3.70 -21.64
CA ASP A 158 -6.33 4.02 -20.95
C ASP A 158 -6.36 3.55 -19.48
N ALA A 159 -7.50 3.69 -18.81
CA ALA A 159 -7.72 3.22 -17.44
C ALA A 159 -7.65 1.69 -17.36
N LEU A 160 -8.31 0.99 -18.30
CA LEU A 160 -8.24 -0.47 -18.38
C LEU A 160 -6.80 -0.94 -18.61
N LYS A 161 -6.10 -0.34 -19.59
CA LYS A 161 -4.70 -0.69 -19.88
C LYS A 161 -3.81 -0.52 -18.64
N MET A 162 -3.99 0.57 -17.90
CA MET A 162 -3.25 0.83 -16.67
C MET A 162 -3.59 -0.17 -15.56
N LEU A 163 -4.88 -0.50 -15.36
CA LEU A 163 -5.32 -1.48 -14.37
C LEU A 163 -4.73 -2.86 -14.68
N LEU A 164 -4.82 -3.32 -15.93
CA LEU A 164 -4.26 -4.60 -16.36
C LEU A 164 -2.74 -4.67 -16.17
N ALA A 165 -2.02 -3.59 -16.44
CA ALA A 165 -0.59 -3.48 -16.16
C ALA A 165 -0.27 -3.51 -14.65
N CYS A 166 -1.14 -2.93 -13.81
CA CYS A 166 -1.03 -3.06 -12.36
C CYS A 166 -1.26 -4.50 -11.89
N LEU A 167 -2.29 -5.20 -12.40
CA LEU A 167 -2.51 -6.61 -12.08
C LEU A 167 -1.29 -7.48 -12.46
N ARG A 168 -0.66 -7.21 -13.61
CA ARG A 168 0.58 -7.86 -14.02
C ARG A 168 1.71 -7.62 -13.02
N TRP A 169 1.94 -6.36 -12.64
CA TRP A 169 2.94 -6.01 -11.64
C TRP A 169 2.68 -6.70 -10.30
N ARG A 170 1.41 -6.79 -9.86
CA ARG A 170 1.07 -7.47 -8.61
C ARG A 170 1.41 -8.97 -8.64
N LEU A 171 1.27 -9.62 -9.79
CA LEU A 171 1.74 -10.99 -10.00
C LEU A 171 3.26 -11.09 -9.95
N ASP A 172 3.95 -10.22 -10.70
CA ASP A 172 5.39 -10.31 -10.86
C ASP A 172 6.16 -9.96 -9.58
N GLU A 173 5.61 -9.05 -8.78
CA GLU A 173 6.14 -8.68 -7.46
C GLU A 173 5.53 -9.49 -6.31
N GLU A 174 4.73 -10.52 -6.61
CA GLU A 174 4.16 -11.46 -5.64
C GLU A 174 3.54 -10.75 -4.42
N ILE A 175 2.69 -9.75 -4.66
CA ILE A 175 2.15 -8.88 -3.58
C ILE A 175 1.36 -9.70 -2.56
N ASP A 176 0.69 -10.76 -3.00
CA ASP A 176 -0.01 -11.69 -2.12
C ASP A 176 0.95 -12.37 -1.13
N TRP A 177 2.20 -12.63 -1.53
CA TRP A 177 3.24 -13.16 -0.66
C TRP A 177 3.71 -12.13 0.38
N VAL A 178 3.82 -10.85 -0.02
CA VAL A 178 4.13 -9.75 0.89
C VAL A 178 3.05 -9.62 1.97
N VAL A 179 1.77 -9.75 1.59
CA VAL A 179 0.63 -9.72 2.52
C VAL A 179 0.60 -10.96 3.43
N TRP A 180 0.84 -12.14 2.85
CA TRP A 180 0.83 -13.42 3.57
C TRP A 180 1.96 -13.52 4.61
N THR A 181 3.18 -13.14 4.22
CA THR A 181 4.34 -13.23 5.12
C THR A 181 4.47 -12.03 6.04
N GLY A 182 3.92 -10.88 5.65
CA GLY A 182 3.98 -9.62 6.37
C GLY A 182 5.40 -9.29 6.82
N GLU A 183 5.54 -8.90 8.08
CA GLU A 183 6.82 -8.46 8.63
C GLU A 183 7.86 -9.58 8.70
N SER A 184 7.44 -10.85 8.69
CA SER A 184 8.36 -11.97 8.85
C SER A 184 9.39 -12.13 7.73
N ALA A 185 9.08 -11.57 6.56
CA ALA A 185 9.94 -11.58 5.39
C ALA A 185 10.74 -10.27 5.20
N LEU A 186 10.55 -9.29 6.09
CA LEU A 186 11.14 -7.95 5.98
C LEU A 186 12.41 -7.79 6.81
N ASN A 187 13.21 -6.78 6.46
CA ASN A 187 14.41 -6.41 7.21
C ASN A 187 14.02 -5.69 8.52
N TYR A 188 14.36 -6.32 9.65
CA TYR A 188 14.13 -5.78 10.98
C TYR A 188 14.72 -4.38 11.20
N ALA A 189 15.93 -4.12 10.67
CA ALA A 189 16.58 -2.82 10.87
C ALA A 189 15.75 -1.67 10.29
N LEU A 190 15.05 -1.88 9.17
CA LEU A 190 14.16 -0.89 8.57
C LEU A 190 12.97 -0.59 9.47
N MET A 191 12.36 -1.64 10.00
CA MET A 191 11.25 -1.54 10.94
C MET A 191 11.70 -0.86 12.23
N GLN A 192 12.74 -1.37 12.89
CA GLN A 192 13.26 -0.82 14.14
C GLN A 192 13.61 0.66 14.03
N ARG A 193 14.20 1.09 12.90
CA ARG A 193 14.55 2.49 12.67
C ARG A 193 13.34 3.40 12.56
N GLY A 194 12.20 2.91 12.06
CA GLY A 194 11.00 3.73 11.87
C GLY A 194 11.07 4.63 10.64
N ILE A 195 11.71 4.18 9.55
CA ILE A 195 11.87 4.96 8.32
C ILE A 195 10.55 5.32 7.61
N GLY A 196 9.45 4.72 8.06
CA GLY A 196 8.08 5.03 7.65
C GLY A 196 7.11 4.46 8.67
N ALA A 197 6.27 5.29 9.29
CA ALA A 197 5.31 4.86 10.29
C ALA A 197 3.96 5.59 10.14
N MET A 198 2.87 4.82 10.10
CA MET A 198 1.51 5.36 10.06
C MET A 198 1.08 5.75 11.47
N HIS A 199 0.53 6.95 11.65
CA HIS A 199 -0.02 7.37 12.93
C HIS A 199 -1.04 8.49 12.78
N LYS A 200 -2.20 8.37 13.41
CA LYS A 200 -3.31 9.32 13.38
C LYS A 200 -3.72 9.72 11.96
N THR A 201 -4.51 10.78 11.87
CA THR A 201 -4.98 11.36 10.61
C THR A 201 -4.69 12.85 10.55
N ASP A 202 -4.66 13.38 9.34
CA ASP A 202 -4.78 14.80 9.10
C ASP A 202 -6.18 15.32 9.47
N ARG A 203 -6.41 16.62 9.29
CA ARG A 203 -7.70 17.29 9.58
C ARG A 203 -8.85 16.82 8.70
N LEU A 204 -8.57 16.16 7.58
CA LEU A 204 -9.56 15.65 6.64
C LEU A 204 -9.75 14.13 6.79
N GLY A 205 -9.15 13.51 7.81
CA GLY A 205 -9.30 12.09 8.11
C GLY A 205 -8.37 11.18 7.32
N GLN A 206 -7.43 11.72 6.54
CA GLN A 206 -6.44 10.91 5.82
C GLN A 206 -5.35 10.41 6.77
N PRO A 207 -5.06 9.10 6.82
CA PRO A 207 -3.96 8.58 7.62
C PRO A 207 -2.62 9.25 7.30
N ILE A 208 -1.81 9.53 8.31
CA ILE A 208 -0.50 10.17 8.12
C ILE A 208 0.61 9.12 8.15
N LEU A 209 1.45 9.09 7.11
CA LEU A 209 2.71 8.37 7.09
C LEU A 209 3.85 9.33 7.44
N TYR A 210 4.45 9.15 8.61
CA TYR A 210 5.65 9.87 9.05
C TYR A 210 6.89 9.26 8.41
N ILE A 211 7.70 10.08 7.75
CA ILE A 211 8.93 9.69 7.05
C ILE A 211 10.07 10.60 7.51
N PRO A 212 10.78 10.25 8.59
CA PRO A 212 11.98 10.96 9.02
C PRO A 212 13.16 10.65 8.09
N VAL A 213 13.46 11.54 7.15
CA VAL A 213 14.43 11.30 6.07
C VAL A 213 15.84 11.00 6.61
N ARG A 214 16.24 11.64 7.71
CA ARG A 214 17.52 11.36 8.39
C ARG A 214 17.71 9.90 8.82
N GLN A 215 16.61 9.16 9.02
CA GLN A 215 16.67 7.73 9.35
C GLN A 215 16.83 6.84 8.13
N ASN A 216 16.83 7.35 6.89
CA ASN A 216 17.13 6.51 5.72
C ASN A 216 18.64 6.39 5.54
N ASP A 217 19.18 5.17 5.52
CA ASP A 217 20.58 4.91 5.12
C ASP A 217 20.54 3.94 3.94
N PRO A 218 20.68 4.45 2.71
CA PRO A 218 20.70 3.62 1.50
C PRO A 218 21.85 2.61 1.46
N SER A 219 22.92 2.82 2.24
CA SER A 219 24.10 1.93 2.26
C SER A 219 23.94 0.73 3.19
N ALA A 220 22.99 0.79 4.13
CA ALA A 220 22.81 -0.24 5.15
C ALA A 220 22.01 -1.47 4.68
N GLN A 221 21.30 -1.38 3.55
CA GLN A 221 20.50 -2.49 3.03
C GLN A 221 20.45 -2.50 1.50
N PRO A 222 20.26 -3.70 0.89
CA PRO A 222 19.95 -3.79 -0.53
C PRO A 222 18.66 -3.04 -0.87
N GLN A 223 18.64 -2.42 -2.04
CA GLN A 223 17.49 -1.68 -2.55
C GLN A 223 16.21 -2.54 -2.60
N GLU A 224 16.35 -3.83 -2.95
CA GLU A 224 15.23 -4.79 -2.97
C GLU A 224 14.50 -4.84 -1.62
N GLN A 225 15.21 -4.78 -0.49
CA GLN A 225 14.58 -4.81 0.83
C GLN A 225 13.82 -3.51 1.16
N MET A 226 14.28 -2.38 0.64
CA MET A 226 13.55 -1.10 0.74
C MET A 226 12.26 -1.15 -0.08
N VAL A 227 12.32 -1.76 -1.27
CA VAL A 227 11.15 -1.97 -2.12
C VAL A 227 10.14 -2.89 -1.43
N ASP A 228 10.56 -4.04 -0.90
CA ASP A 228 9.72 -4.97 -0.13
C ASP A 228 9.03 -4.25 1.04
N TYR A 229 9.78 -3.49 1.83
CA TYR A 229 9.27 -2.73 2.96
C TYR A 229 8.25 -1.66 2.54
N THR A 230 8.52 -0.97 1.43
CA THR A 230 7.65 0.09 0.91
C THR A 230 6.33 -0.47 0.40
N VAL A 231 6.38 -1.56 -0.36
CA VAL A 231 5.17 -2.27 -0.81
C VAL A 231 4.37 -2.76 0.39
N TYR A 232 5.03 -3.35 1.40
CA TYR A 232 4.37 -3.74 2.65
C TYR A 232 3.65 -2.56 3.30
N LEU A 233 4.33 -1.42 3.49
CA LEU A 233 3.72 -0.22 4.05
C LEU A 233 2.53 0.28 3.22
N MET A 234 2.61 0.24 1.89
CA MET A 234 1.50 0.61 1.02
C MET A 234 0.29 -0.33 1.18
N GLU A 235 0.50 -1.64 1.25
CA GLU A 235 -0.58 -2.60 1.48
C GLU A 235 -1.18 -2.51 2.89
N VAL A 236 -0.38 -2.12 3.89
CA VAL A 236 -0.87 -1.81 5.24
C VAL A 236 -1.65 -0.50 5.26
N ALA A 237 -1.16 0.53 4.57
CA ALA A 237 -1.86 1.82 4.49
C ALA A 237 -3.26 1.66 3.89
N ARG A 238 -3.44 0.77 2.90
CA ARG A 238 -4.76 0.44 2.34
C ARG A 238 -5.77 -0.04 3.37
N ILE A 239 -5.34 -0.78 4.39
CA ILE A 239 -6.23 -1.23 5.50
C ILE A 239 -6.75 -0.03 6.29
N MET A 240 -5.95 1.02 6.41
CA MET A 240 -6.26 2.22 7.17
C MET A 240 -7.09 3.25 6.39
N LEU A 241 -7.34 3.01 5.09
CA LEU A 241 -8.17 3.88 4.27
C LEU A 241 -9.65 3.52 4.50
N HIS A 242 -10.40 4.49 5.01
CA HIS A 242 -11.84 4.35 5.22
C HIS A 242 -12.58 5.50 4.56
N PRO A 243 -13.68 5.23 3.82
CA PRO A 243 -14.51 6.28 3.27
C PRO A 243 -14.90 7.33 4.32
N PRO A 244 -14.85 8.63 4.00
CA PRO A 244 -14.53 9.19 2.69
C PRO A 244 -13.02 9.35 2.39
N ALA A 245 -12.13 9.03 3.34
CA ALA A 245 -10.69 9.16 3.19
C ALA A 245 -10.06 8.00 2.40
N GLU A 246 -9.87 8.20 1.11
CA GLU A 246 -9.24 7.23 0.19
C GLU A 246 -7.73 7.46 -0.02
N LYS A 247 -7.12 8.42 0.69
CA LYS A 247 -5.76 8.91 0.43
C LYS A 247 -4.93 9.00 1.71
N VAL A 248 -3.61 9.00 1.54
CA VAL A 248 -2.61 9.15 2.62
C VAL A 248 -1.98 10.55 2.57
N CYS A 249 -1.74 11.12 3.75
CA CYS A 249 -0.87 12.28 3.94
C CYS A 249 0.55 11.80 4.25
N LEU A 250 1.55 12.25 3.48
CA LEU A 250 2.96 12.00 3.81
C LEU A 250 3.51 13.19 4.59
N LEU A 251 4.10 12.95 5.76
CA LEU A 251 4.89 13.96 6.48
C LEU A 251 6.36 13.57 6.38
N LEU A 252 7.10 14.26 5.50
CA LEU A 252 8.54 14.09 5.33
C LEU A 252 9.25 15.05 6.27
N ASP A 253 9.83 14.51 7.34
CA ASP A 253 10.67 15.25 8.24
C ASP A 253 12.10 15.29 7.69
N THR A 254 12.50 16.47 7.24
CA THR A 254 13.81 16.72 6.63
C THR A 254 14.81 17.37 7.59
N THR A 255 14.45 17.45 8.87
CA THR A 255 15.36 17.90 9.94
C THR A 255 16.60 17.04 9.97
N ASP A 256 17.78 17.68 9.99
CA ASP A 256 19.09 17.04 10.04
C ASP A 256 19.37 16.00 8.94
N MET A 257 18.67 16.08 7.80
CA MET A 257 18.98 15.23 6.66
C MET A 257 20.30 15.62 5.99
N ALA A 258 20.98 14.62 5.45
CA ALA A 258 22.16 14.76 4.59
C ALA A 258 21.87 14.24 3.18
N MET A 259 22.70 14.63 2.21
CA MET A 259 22.62 14.12 0.83
C MET A 259 22.76 12.59 0.77
N ALA A 260 23.52 11.99 1.70
CA ALA A 260 23.68 10.54 1.80
C ALA A 260 22.38 9.80 2.16
N ASN A 261 21.38 10.49 2.73
CA ASN A 261 20.08 9.88 3.02
C ASN A 261 19.19 9.74 1.76
N MET A 262 19.55 10.37 0.63
CA MET A 262 18.78 10.24 -0.61
C MET A 262 19.21 9.02 -1.42
N ASP A 263 18.25 8.15 -1.70
CA ASP A 263 18.38 7.06 -2.66
C ASP A 263 17.62 7.43 -3.94
N TRP A 264 18.36 7.87 -4.96
CA TRP A 264 17.76 8.28 -6.24
C TRP A 264 17.11 7.13 -7.00
N THR A 265 17.66 5.92 -6.88
CA THR A 265 17.14 4.75 -7.59
C THR A 265 15.81 4.35 -6.95
N PHE A 266 15.78 4.23 -5.61
CA PHE A 266 14.56 3.96 -4.87
C PHE A 266 13.52 5.06 -5.06
N PHE A 267 13.91 6.34 -5.02
CA PHE A 267 12.99 7.46 -5.23
C PHE A 267 12.27 7.38 -6.59
N LYS A 268 13.00 7.09 -7.67
CA LYS A 268 12.40 6.89 -9.01
C LYS A 268 11.46 5.68 -9.03
N THR A 269 11.83 4.57 -8.40
CA THR A 269 10.96 3.39 -8.26
C THR A 269 9.69 3.72 -7.48
N PHE A 270 9.79 4.47 -6.39
CA PHE A 270 8.65 4.88 -5.57
C PHE A 270 7.68 5.78 -6.34
N LEU A 271 8.18 6.77 -7.09
CA LEU A 271 7.34 7.59 -7.98
C LEU A 271 6.64 6.74 -9.03
N HIS A 272 7.37 5.82 -9.66
CA HIS A 272 6.80 4.88 -10.63
C HIS A 272 5.65 4.07 -10.03
N TYR A 273 5.80 3.58 -8.80
CA TYR A 273 4.73 2.84 -8.12
C TYR A 273 3.50 3.70 -7.84
N LEU A 274 3.68 4.93 -7.36
CA LEU A 274 2.57 5.86 -7.13
C LEU A 274 1.81 6.20 -8.42
N GLU A 275 2.54 6.37 -9.53
CA GLU A 275 1.95 6.78 -10.82
C GLU A 275 1.29 5.63 -11.58
N HIS A 276 1.80 4.40 -11.45
CA HIS A 276 1.38 3.26 -12.27
C HIS A 276 0.58 2.19 -11.52
N TYR A 277 0.85 1.97 -10.24
CA TYR A 277 0.33 0.81 -9.50
C TYR A 277 -0.55 1.19 -8.32
N TYR A 278 -0.31 2.35 -7.71
CA TYR A 278 -1.12 2.92 -6.62
C TYR A 278 -1.68 4.31 -6.98
N PRO A 279 -2.38 4.45 -8.13
CA PRO A 279 -2.93 5.73 -8.54
C PRO A 279 -3.93 6.28 -7.51
N GLU A 280 -4.00 7.61 -7.43
CA GLU A 280 -4.96 8.31 -6.57
C GLU A 280 -4.90 7.92 -5.07
N CYS A 281 -3.78 7.36 -4.59
CA CYS A 281 -3.58 7.04 -3.17
C CYS A 281 -2.89 8.18 -2.38
N LEU A 282 -2.20 9.11 -3.06
CA LEU A 282 -1.52 10.24 -2.43
C LEU A 282 -2.43 11.47 -2.35
N GLY A 283 -2.67 11.98 -1.14
CA GLY A 283 -3.50 13.17 -0.90
C GLY A 283 -2.68 14.44 -0.72
N LEU A 284 -1.71 14.40 0.19
CA LEU A 284 -0.91 15.55 0.61
C LEU A 284 0.52 15.10 0.91
N VAL A 285 1.51 15.93 0.58
CA VAL A 285 2.92 15.76 0.99
C VAL A 285 3.36 17.00 1.76
N LEU A 286 3.61 16.86 3.06
CA LEU A 286 4.15 17.90 3.92
C LEU A 286 5.66 17.71 4.03
N ILE A 287 6.43 18.69 3.53
CA ILE A 287 7.88 18.76 3.76
C ILE A 287 8.12 19.61 5.00
N TYR A 288 8.49 18.97 6.10
CA TYR A 288 8.76 19.64 7.37
C TYR A 288 10.23 20.02 7.52
N ASN A 289 10.45 21.26 7.96
CA ASN A 289 11.77 21.82 8.30
C ASN A 289 12.80 21.69 7.15
N ALA A 290 12.39 22.13 5.94
CA ALA A 290 13.21 22.00 4.75
C ALA A 290 14.46 22.88 4.83
N SER A 291 15.59 22.24 5.14
CA SER A 291 16.90 22.89 5.21
C SER A 291 17.39 23.34 3.83
N TRP A 292 18.49 24.11 3.79
CA TRP A 292 19.15 24.48 2.52
C TRP A 292 19.56 23.25 1.68
N VAL A 293 19.83 22.11 2.33
CA VAL A 293 20.11 20.83 1.68
C VAL A 293 18.88 20.34 0.93
N PHE A 294 17.72 20.28 1.60
CA PHE A 294 16.48 19.86 0.93
C PHE A 294 16.07 20.84 -0.17
N ASN A 295 16.21 22.15 0.03
CA ASN A 295 15.91 23.14 -1.01
C ASN A 295 16.76 22.94 -2.28
N SER A 296 17.97 22.41 -2.14
CA SER A 296 18.82 22.04 -3.28
C SER A 296 18.34 20.75 -3.94
N LEU A 297 17.98 19.74 -3.15
CA LEU A 297 17.37 18.50 -3.64
C LEU A 297 16.04 18.72 -4.36
N TRP A 298 15.21 19.64 -3.86
CA TRP A 298 13.91 19.94 -4.45
C TRP A 298 14.03 20.42 -5.91
N LYS A 299 15.10 21.16 -6.25
CA LYS A 299 15.38 21.57 -7.64
C LYS A 299 15.65 20.39 -8.57
N LEU A 300 16.11 19.27 -8.02
CA LEU A 300 16.35 18.02 -8.75
C LEU A 300 15.11 17.10 -8.75
N ILE A 301 14.32 17.13 -7.66
CA ILE A 301 13.11 16.32 -7.50
C ILE A 301 11.95 16.88 -8.33
N CYS A 302 11.69 18.18 -8.24
CA CYS A 302 10.51 18.81 -8.83
C CYS A 302 10.34 18.53 -10.34
N PRO A 303 11.41 18.52 -11.18
CA PRO A 303 11.28 18.16 -12.60
C PRO A 303 10.90 16.70 -12.88
N LEU A 304 11.06 15.80 -11.90
CA LEU A 304 10.69 14.38 -12.01
C LEU A 304 9.24 14.11 -11.64
N LEU A 305 8.56 15.06 -10.98
CA LEU A 305 7.18 14.91 -10.55
C LEU A 305 6.22 15.33 -11.68
N ASP A 306 5.20 14.52 -11.91
CA ASP A 306 4.07 14.98 -12.72
C ASP A 306 3.38 16.19 -12.05
N PRO A 307 2.73 17.09 -12.81
CA PRO A 307 2.11 18.29 -12.26
C PRO A 307 1.07 18.03 -11.15
N VAL A 308 0.38 16.88 -11.19
CA VAL A 308 -0.61 16.51 -10.18
C VAL A 308 0.08 16.16 -8.87
N VAL A 309 1.12 15.31 -8.88
CA VAL A 309 1.90 15.03 -7.67
C VAL A 309 2.60 16.28 -7.14
N ALA A 310 3.23 17.09 -8.01
CA ALA A 310 3.90 18.33 -7.60
C ALA A 310 2.95 19.30 -6.88
N SER A 311 1.68 19.39 -7.33
CA SER A 311 0.67 20.25 -6.70
C SER A 311 0.21 19.80 -5.31
N LYS A 312 0.57 18.59 -4.87
CA LYS A 312 0.27 18.06 -3.54
C LYS A 312 1.38 18.35 -2.53
N VAL A 313 2.51 18.90 -2.97
CA VAL A 313 3.67 19.17 -2.11
C VAL A 313 3.54 20.54 -1.46
N HIS A 314 3.58 20.55 -0.12
CA HIS A 314 3.51 21.75 0.70
C HIS A 314 4.68 21.78 1.68
N PHE A 315 5.37 22.91 1.72
CA PHE A 315 6.47 23.15 2.66
C PHE A 315 5.91 23.72 3.96
N ALA A 316 6.31 23.14 5.09
CA ALA A 316 5.98 23.59 6.43
C ALA A 316 7.27 23.79 7.22
N GLN A 317 7.67 25.05 7.40
CA GLN A 317 8.86 25.46 8.15
C GLN A 317 8.60 25.66 9.64
N SER A 318 7.35 25.56 10.08
CA SER A 318 6.97 25.71 11.48
C SER A 318 5.84 24.77 11.89
N THR A 319 5.72 24.52 13.19
CA THR A 319 4.58 23.80 13.78
C THR A 319 3.23 24.44 13.42
N ALA A 320 3.14 25.77 13.40
CA ALA A 320 1.91 26.47 13.04
C ALA A 320 1.47 26.16 11.59
N GLU A 321 2.42 25.93 10.68
CA GLU A 321 2.11 25.53 9.30
C GLU A 321 1.67 24.07 9.21
N LEU A 322 2.31 23.15 9.94
CA LEU A 322 1.82 21.77 10.04
C LEU A 322 0.40 21.71 10.62
N GLN A 323 0.11 22.55 11.62
CA GLN A 323 -1.18 22.57 12.30
C GLN A 323 -2.35 23.06 11.43
N LYS A 324 -2.07 23.65 10.25
CA LYS A 324 -3.08 23.93 9.22
C LYS A 324 -3.64 22.64 8.60
N PHE A 325 -2.83 21.58 8.57
CA PHE A 325 -3.17 20.31 7.94
C PHE A 325 -3.44 19.20 8.95
N ILE A 326 -2.79 19.23 10.12
CA ILE A 326 -2.89 18.18 11.15
C ILE A 326 -3.35 18.81 12.46
N ALA A 327 -4.35 18.21 13.12
CA ALA A 327 -4.81 18.71 14.42
C ALA A 327 -3.70 18.52 15.50
N PRO A 328 -3.52 19.45 16.46
CA PRO A 328 -2.49 19.34 17.48
C PRO A 328 -2.50 18.00 18.25
N GLU A 329 -3.68 17.47 18.56
CA GLU A 329 -3.91 16.18 19.23
C GLU A 329 -3.52 14.95 18.39
N ASN A 330 -3.41 15.13 17.08
CA ASN A 330 -2.96 14.10 16.14
C ASN A 330 -1.47 14.25 15.78
N LEU A 331 -0.89 15.44 15.97
CA LEU A 331 0.51 15.72 15.65
C LEU A 331 1.42 15.32 16.82
N SER A 332 2.52 14.59 16.53
CA SER A 332 3.50 14.22 17.56
C SER A 332 4.10 15.46 18.24
N ILE A 333 4.42 15.33 19.53
CA ILE A 333 5.17 16.33 20.32
C ILE A 333 6.50 16.71 19.67
N GLU A 334 7.12 15.80 18.90
CA GLU A 334 8.38 16.07 18.17
C GLU A 334 8.21 17.15 17.09
N TYR A 335 6.97 17.35 16.63
CA TYR A 335 6.60 18.36 15.63
C TYR A 335 5.80 19.52 16.24
N GLY A 336 5.73 19.60 17.58
CA GLY A 336 5.02 20.65 18.33
C GLY A 336 3.51 20.43 18.46
N GLY A 337 3.03 19.19 18.32
CA GLY A 337 1.66 18.82 18.71
C GLY A 337 1.55 18.41 20.19
N SER A 338 0.43 17.81 20.56
CA SER A 338 0.16 17.28 21.91
C SER A 338 0.10 15.75 21.96
N ASN A 339 0.29 15.07 20.83
CA ASN A 339 0.30 13.62 20.77
C ASN A 339 1.65 13.07 21.25
N SER A 340 1.67 12.29 22.33
CA SER A 340 2.90 11.73 22.92
C SER A 340 3.47 10.53 22.16
N PHE A 341 2.94 10.20 20.97
CA PHE A 341 3.42 9.08 20.17
C PHE A 341 4.90 9.21 19.84
N LYS A 342 5.59 8.11 20.11
CA LYS A 342 6.95 7.83 19.68
C LYS A 342 6.93 6.48 19.01
N TYR A 343 7.45 6.43 17.79
CA TYR A 343 7.53 5.17 17.08
C TYR A 343 8.40 4.18 17.87
N GLN A 344 7.84 3.00 18.10
CA GLN A 344 8.56 1.86 18.63
C GLN A 344 8.09 0.61 17.90
N TYR A 345 9.03 -0.12 17.32
CA TYR A 345 8.71 -1.40 16.70
C TYR A 345 8.47 -2.46 17.78
N VAL A 346 7.22 -2.92 17.89
CA VAL A 346 6.82 -4.03 18.76
C VAL A 346 7.01 -5.34 18.00
N LEU A 347 7.80 -6.26 18.56
CA LEU A 347 8.08 -7.56 17.95
C LEU A 347 6.81 -8.42 17.79
N PRO A 348 6.74 -9.27 16.75
CA PRO A 348 5.70 -10.29 16.62
C PRO A 348 5.58 -11.17 17.86
N ARG A 349 4.35 -11.49 18.27
CA ARG A 349 4.05 -12.35 19.42
C ARG A 349 3.87 -13.80 18.95
N ALA A 350 4.32 -14.75 19.76
CA ALA A 350 4.09 -16.18 19.49
C ALA A 350 2.58 -16.45 19.35
N GLY A 351 2.19 -17.11 18.25
CA GLY A 351 0.80 -17.49 17.98
C GLY A 351 -0.11 -16.37 17.45
N GLU A 352 0.38 -15.15 17.19
CA GLU A 352 -0.49 -14.07 16.69
C GLU A 352 -1.10 -14.36 15.30
N ASN A 353 -0.46 -15.24 14.54
CA ASN A 353 -0.92 -15.73 13.23
C ASN A 353 -1.56 -17.13 13.29
N ALA A 354 -1.90 -17.66 14.48
CA ALA A 354 -2.39 -19.04 14.63
C ALA A 354 -3.63 -19.35 13.77
N LYS A 355 -4.51 -18.37 13.55
CA LYS A 355 -5.69 -18.51 12.67
C LYS A 355 -5.31 -18.84 11.22
N MET A 356 -4.17 -18.36 10.71
CA MET A 356 -3.70 -18.66 9.35
C MET A 356 -3.30 -20.14 9.16
N ALA A 357 -3.10 -20.88 10.26
CA ALA A 357 -2.87 -22.32 10.24
C ALA A 357 -4.17 -23.15 10.27
N ASP A 358 -5.32 -22.53 10.54
CA ASP A 358 -6.63 -23.19 10.45
C ASP A 358 -7.07 -23.28 8.99
N VAL A 359 -6.61 -24.35 8.32
CA VAL A 359 -6.90 -24.60 6.90
C VAL A 359 -8.40 -24.75 6.64
N THR A 360 -9.14 -25.34 7.57
CA THR A 360 -10.59 -25.56 7.41
C THR A 360 -11.32 -24.23 7.46
N ALA A 361 -11.13 -23.43 8.51
CA ALA A 361 -11.77 -22.13 8.63
C ALA A 361 -11.36 -21.17 7.51
N ARG A 362 -10.08 -21.17 7.13
CA ARG A 362 -9.57 -20.42 5.98
C ARG A 362 -10.31 -20.77 4.69
N ASN A 363 -10.40 -22.06 4.36
CA ASN A 363 -11.05 -22.52 3.14
C ASN A 363 -12.54 -22.17 3.14
N THR A 364 -13.22 -22.25 4.28
CA THR A 364 -14.61 -21.80 4.44
C THR A 364 -14.76 -20.30 4.19
N ALA A 365 -13.90 -19.46 4.79
CA ALA A 365 -13.93 -18.01 4.58
C ALA A 365 -13.62 -17.63 3.12
N MET A 366 -12.65 -18.31 2.51
CA MET A 366 -12.32 -18.13 1.08
C MET A 366 -13.48 -18.52 0.17
N ALA A 367 -14.18 -19.63 0.44
CA ALA A 367 -15.35 -20.05 -0.33
C ALA A 367 -16.51 -19.05 -0.21
N ALA A 368 -16.76 -18.52 0.99
CA ALA A 368 -17.77 -17.48 1.20
C ALA A 368 -17.44 -16.21 0.41
N ARG A 369 -16.16 -15.80 0.41
CA ARG A 369 -15.70 -14.66 -0.38
C ARG A 369 -15.82 -14.91 -1.89
N LEU A 370 -15.46 -16.09 -2.37
CA LEU A 370 -15.60 -16.44 -3.78
C LEU A 370 -17.06 -16.40 -4.24
N ALA A 371 -17.98 -16.92 -3.42
CA ALA A 371 -19.41 -16.81 -3.70
C ALA A 371 -19.90 -15.35 -3.75
N ALA A 372 -19.36 -14.46 -2.93
CA ALA A 372 -19.66 -13.03 -2.99
C ALA A 372 -19.08 -12.37 -4.26
N CYS A 373 -17.87 -12.76 -4.70
CA CYS A 373 -17.32 -12.36 -6.01
C CYS A 373 -18.24 -12.81 -7.15
N ASP A 374 -18.64 -14.09 -7.16
CA ASP A 374 -19.51 -14.65 -8.21
C ASP A 374 -20.87 -13.93 -8.27
N ARG A 375 -21.47 -13.63 -7.12
CA ARG A 375 -22.72 -12.86 -7.05
C ARG A 375 -22.52 -11.44 -7.60
N LEU A 376 -21.48 -10.74 -7.16
CA LEU A 376 -21.20 -9.39 -7.64
C LEU A 376 -20.96 -9.37 -9.15
N GLU A 377 -20.22 -10.34 -9.70
CA GLU A 377 -20.01 -10.48 -11.14
C GLU A 377 -21.31 -10.69 -11.89
N ALA A 378 -22.16 -11.63 -11.44
CA ALA A 378 -23.43 -11.93 -12.08
C ALA A 378 -24.35 -10.70 -12.15
N VAL A 379 -24.46 -9.94 -11.05
CA VAL A 379 -25.25 -8.70 -11.03
C VAL A 379 -24.57 -7.60 -11.85
N THR A 380 -23.24 -7.49 -11.81
CA THR A 380 -22.49 -6.49 -12.59
C THR A 380 -22.59 -6.74 -14.09
N ARG A 381 -22.63 -8.01 -14.56
CA ARG A 381 -22.85 -8.32 -15.98
C ARG A 381 -24.20 -7.84 -16.49
N LYS A 382 -25.27 -8.03 -15.70
CA LYS A 382 -26.61 -7.48 -15.99
C LYS A 382 -26.59 -5.95 -15.97
N TRP A 383 -26.05 -5.37 -14.90
CA TRP A 383 -25.95 -3.92 -14.74
C TRP A 383 -25.13 -3.27 -15.87
N ALA A 384 -24.07 -3.92 -16.34
CA ALA A 384 -23.21 -3.45 -17.43
C ALA A 384 -23.80 -3.71 -18.83
N GLY A 385 -24.95 -4.37 -18.94
CA GLY A 385 -25.61 -4.68 -20.21
C GLY A 385 -24.91 -5.76 -21.04
N ILE A 386 -24.19 -6.70 -20.40
CA ILE A 386 -23.58 -7.85 -21.09
C ILE A 386 -24.63 -8.94 -21.33
N ASP A 387 -25.38 -9.31 -20.29
CA ASP A 387 -26.27 -10.49 -20.31
C ASP A 387 -27.74 -10.16 -20.63
N SER A 388 -28.09 -8.87 -20.76
CA SER A 388 -29.48 -8.45 -21.01
C SER A 388 -29.57 -7.24 -21.93
N ALA A 389 -30.55 -7.23 -22.83
CA ALA A 389 -30.95 -6.03 -23.60
C ALA A 389 -31.67 -4.97 -22.73
N THR A 390 -31.81 -5.23 -21.43
CA THR A 390 -32.44 -4.34 -20.46
C THR A 390 -31.46 -3.24 -20.06
N SER A 391 -31.90 -1.99 -20.12
CA SER A 391 -31.14 -0.85 -19.62
C SER A 391 -30.93 -0.98 -18.10
N SER A 392 -29.75 -0.56 -17.61
CA SER A 392 -29.46 -0.44 -16.18
C SER A 392 -30.61 0.29 -15.46
N SER A 393 -31.22 -0.37 -14.48
CA SER A 393 -32.28 0.18 -13.62
C SER A 393 -31.74 0.54 -12.25
N GLN A 394 -32.45 1.40 -11.50
CA GLN A 394 -32.08 1.71 -10.11
C GLN A 394 -32.06 0.46 -9.23
N ALA A 395 -33.03 -0.44 -9.40
CA ALA A 395 -33.09 -1.69 -8.65
C ALA A 395 -31.85 -2.59 -8.89
N LEU A 396 -31.35 -2.66 -10.13
CA LEU A 396 -30.11 -3.39 -10.44
C LEU A 396 -28.87 -2.71 -9.83
N ALA A 397 -28.85 -1.37 -9.80
CA ALA A 397 -27.77 -0.63 -9.15
C ALA A 397 -27.75 -0.88 -7.63
N ASP A 398 -28.93 -0.90 -6.98
CA ASP A 398 -29.07 -1.18 -5.55
C ASP A 398 -28.69 -2.65 -5.22
N GLU A 399 -29.11 -3.61 -6.05
CA GLU A 399 -28.73 -5.02 -5.91
C GLU A 399 -27.21 -5.21 -6.03
N ARG A 400 -26.58 -4.50 -6.98
CA ARG A 400 -25.13 -4.55 -7.17
C ARG A 400 -24.39 -3.92 -5.98
N ALA A 401 -24.87 -2.79 -5.47
CA ALA A 401 -24.29 -2.15 -4.28
C ALA A 401 -24.32 -3.12 -3.08
N ALA A 402 -25.47 -3.76 -2.84
CA ALA A 402 -25.57 -4.78 -1.78
C ALA A 402 -24.61 -5.95 -2.00
N ALA A 403 -24.46 -6.44 -3.25
CA ALA A 403 -23.49 -7.51 -3.55
C ALA A 403 -22.03 -7.07 -3.32
N ALA A 404 -21.71 -5.80 -3.55
CA ALA A 404 -20.38 -5.26 -3.26
C ALA A 404 -20.12 -5.13 -1.75
N ASP A 405 -21.13 -4.73 -0.98
CA ASP A 405 -21.07 -4.70 0.50
C ASP A 405 -20.86 -6.11 1.07
N ASP A 406 -21.58 -7.11 0.55
CA ASP A 406 -21.42 -8.51 0.94
C ASP A 406 -19.99 -9.03 0.66
N LEU A 407 -19.38 -8.62 -0.46
CA LEU A 407 -17.99 -8.94 -0.78
C LEU A 407 -17.02 -8.28 0.22
N VAL A 408 -17.24 -7.03 0.61
CA VAL A 408 -16.41 -6.35 1.62
C VAL A 408 -16.50 -7.08 2.96
N VAL A 409 -17.71 -7.45 3.40
CA VAL A 409 -17.92 -8.22 4.64
C VAL A 409 -17.21 -9.57 4.59
N ALA A 410 -17.38 -10.33 3.50
CA ALA A 410 -16.73 -11.62 3.34
C ALA A 410 -15.20 -11.50 3.27
N SER A 411 -14.69 -10.44 2.65
CA SER A 411 -13.24 -10.18 2.55
C SER A 411 -12.63 -9.85 3.90
N ARG A 412 -13.30 -9.02 4.72
CA ARG A 412 -12.85 -8.73 6.10
C ARG A 412 -12.87 -9.97 6.99
N ALA A 413 -13.89 -10.82 6.87
CA ALA A 413 -13.95 -12.09 7.61
C ALA A 413 -12.82 -13.05 7.21
N MET A 414 -12.39 -13.03 5.94
CA MET A 414 -11.28 -13.83 5.43
C MET A 414 -9.90 -13.32 5.86
N ASP A 415 -9.72 -12.01 6.06
CA ASP A 415 -8.41 -11.36 6.20
C ASP A 415 -7.51 -12.00 7.28
N MET A 416 -8.09 -12.35 8.44
CA MET A 416 -7.36 -12.99 9.55
C MET A 416 -6.75 -14.36 9.23
N PHE A 417 -7.21 -15.01 8.15
CA PHE A 417 -6.72 -16.29 7.70
C PHE A 417 -5.67 -16.18 6.58
N VAL A 418 -5.51 -14.99 5.97
CA VAL A 418 -4.67 -14.79 4.78
C VAL A 418 -3.66 -13.63 4.89
N ARG A 419 -3.71 -12.84 5.96
CA ARG A 419 -2.79 -11.73 6.22
C ARG A 419 -2.09 -11.91 7.56
N ALA A 420 -0.75 -11.83 7.55
CA ALA A 420 0.02 -11.79 8.78
C ALA A 420 -0.26 -10.52 9.58
N ARG A 421 -0.30 -10.65 10.91
CA ARG A 421 -0.50 -9.52 11.82
C ARG A 421 0.65 -8.53 11.73
N THR A 422 0.29 -7.25 11.74
CA THR A 422 1.19 -6.11 11.61
C THR A 422 1.49 -5.50 12.98
N LEU A 423 2.52 -4.65 13.06
CA LEU A 423 2.77 -3.76 14.19
C LEU A 423 1.50 -3.06 14.67
N TYR A 424 0.65 -2.66 13.74
CA TYR A 424 -0.57 -1.91 14.02
C TYR A 424 -1.66 -2.77 14.67
N HIS A 425 -1.62 -4.09 14.53
CA HIS A 425 -2.47 -4.96 15.35
C HIS A 425 -1.93 -5.05 16.78
N ARG A 426 -0.61 -5.17 16.92
CA ARG A 426 0.05 -5.35 18.23
C ARG A 426 -0.03 -4.13 19.13
N ASN A 427 -0.05 -2.93 18.54
CA ASN A 427 -0.22 -1.66 19.27
C ASN A 427 -1.70 -1.24 19.41
N GLY A 428 -2.65 -2.04 18.92
CA GLY A 428 -4.08 -1.80 19.04
C GLY A 428 -4.66 -0.81 18.03
N VAL A 429 -3.88 -0.34 17.05
CA VAL A 429 -4.37 0.55 16.00
C VAL A 429 -5.33 -0.14 15.04
N ILE A 430 -5.09 -1.41 14.72
CA ILE A 430 -5.96 -2.23 13.87
C ILE A 430 -6.52 -3.38 14.71
N SER A 431 -7.84 -3.47 14.78
CA SER A 431 -8.54 -4.61 15.39
C SER A 431 -8.61 -5.80 14.43
N ASP A 432 -8.93 -6.98 14.96
CA ASP A 432 -9.05 -8.22 14.17
C ASP A 432 -10.12 -8.16 13.06
N ASP A 433 -11.10 -7.26 13.19
CA ASP A 433 -12.16 -6.94 12.23
C ASP A 433 -11.79 -5.79 11.26
N LEU A 434 -10.53 -5.34 11.31
CA LEU A 434 -9.96 -4.21 10.58
C LEU A 434 -10.56 -2.84 10.93
N THR A 435 -11.18 -2.71 12.11
CA THR A 435 -11.53 -1.40 12.67
C THR A 435 -10.27 -0.65 13.12
N ILE A 436 -10.19 0.65 12.81
CA ILE A 436 -9.05 1.50 13.16
C ILE A 436 -9.32 2.27 14.44
N HIS A 437 -8.39 2.17 15.39
CA HIS A 437 -8.40 2.86 16.68
C HIS A 437 -7.15 3.73 16.78
N TRP A 438 -7.32 5.04 16.81
CA TRP A 438 -6.20 5.97 16.80
C TRP A 438 -5.72 6.38 18.18
#